data_AF-A0A4R8MGU2-F1
#
_entry.id   AF-A0A4R8MGU2-F1
#
_cell.length_a   1.000
_cell.length_b   1.000
_cell.length_c   1.000
_cell.angle_alpha   90.00
_cell.angle_beta   90.00
_cell.angle_gamma   90.00
#
_symmetry.space_group_name_H-M   'P 1'
#
loop_
_entity.id
_entity.type
_entity.pdbx_description
1 polymer ?
#
loop_
_entity_poly.entity_id
_entity_poly.type
_entity_poly.pdbx_seq_one_letter_code
_entity_poly.pdbx_strand_id
1 'polypeptide(L)'
;MKTSQSSLVLTSEYFKIMLDKVHETFMNKHQLVKLPKALQLYGYGAYNDTKPNLKQDFEDIGSEFINGKYLYDKSRQFEKGKLLIKLNQYYKDIILLYLGYEDFKLFLDAHKTSDIEYEKQYDLVYKDTEDITYYYVNYYFGEDDTILKGQTIISNNWKTIQHIFIYPLDDGTFREHYSNGSIKRQGDTITKKTNTLSGERYIDGASEIYYIGHKSPSHLNYLIGTYCTFDIFTNSVAGRSILEKCESKQIMEEESKSAFIPPYIALEIRNKRIVNNSIVARNALELSNKSPYASLYGKLAGTYDLTFNFDTGFKETLKFKILPTNYQIITLTENVYIEKDRFELINKGSVINFRFGFSGIIALERVNIYIKTYFLKDASGAQEGVFSGIDNENRLINGTLVVNYTQN
;
A
#
# COMPACT_ATOMS: atom_id res chain seq x y z
N MET A 1 -24.64 20.38 23.46
CA MET A 1 -24.64 19.00 23.99
C MET A 1 -23.48 18.26 23.35
N LYS A 2 -22.41 17.96 24.11
CA LYS A 2 -21.30 17.14 23.61
C LYS A 2 -21.83 15.72 23.42
N THR A 3 -21.75 15.21 22.19
CA THR A 3 -22.02 13.81 21.85
C THR A 3 -21.02 12.93 22.60
N SER A 4 -21.43 12.34 23.72
CA SER A 4 -20.66 11.28 24.37
C SER A 4 -20.68 10.05 23.47
N GLN A 5 -19.50 9.56 23.07
CA GLN A 5 -19.40 8.29 22.34
C GLN A 5 -20.02 7.18 23.18
N SER A 6 -21.03 6.48 22.65
CA SER A 6 -21.84 5.44 23.32
C SER A 6 -21.08 4.21 23.84
N SER A 7 -19.78 4.14 23.58
CA SER A 7 -18.90 3.06 24.03
C SER A 7 -17.44 3.52 23.96
N LEU A 8 -16.60 3.02 24.86
CA LEU A 8 -15.16 3.24 24.83
C LEU A 8 -14.47 1.98 24.33
N VAL A 9 -13.65 2.11 23.29
CA VAL A 9 -12.77 1.03 22.84
C VAL A 9 -11.38 1.30 23.41
N LEU A 10 -10.74 0.26 23.94
CA LEU A 10 -9.42 0.32 24.56
C LEU A 10 -8.49 -0.65 23.85
N THR A 11 -7.24 -0.25 23.66
CA THR A 11 -6.17 -1.19 23.33
C THR A 11 -5.94 -2.12 24.52
N SER A 12 -5.29 -3.26 24.27
CA SER A 12 -4.93 -4.21 25.32
C SER A 12 -4.07 -3.58 26.42
N GLU A 13 -3.19 -2.64 26.06
CA GLU A 13 -2.30 -1.97 27.01
C GLU A 13 -3.09 -1.01 27.93
N TYR A 14 -3.92 -0.13 27.36
CA TYR A 14 -4.73 0.78 28.15
C TYR A 14 -5.85 0.08 28.93
N PHE A 15 -6.40 -1.03 28.41
CA PHE A 15 -7.33 -1.84 29.19
C PHE A 15 -6.64 -2.49 30.40
N LYS A 16 -5.40 -2.96 30.24
CA LYS A 16 -4.60 -3.51 31.35
C LYS A 16 -4.36 -2.44 32.41
N ILE A 17 -3.90 -1.25 32.02
CA ILE A 17 -3.65 -0.14 32.95
C ILE A 17 -4.92 0.23 33.72
N MET A 18 -6.05 0.36 33.02
CA MET A 18 -7.34 0.64 33.64
C MET A 18 -7.74 -0.46 34.63
N LEU A 19 -7.59 -1.73 34.25
CA LEU A 19 -7.95 -2.87 35.10
C LEU A 19 -7.06 -2.95 36.34
N ASP A 20 -5.75 -2.75 36.18
CA ASP A 20 -4.78 -2.72 37.28
C ASP A 20 -5.12 -1.57 38.25
N LYS A 21 -5.49 -0.39 37.75
CA LYS A 21 -5.94 0.73 38.58
C LYS A 21 -7.24 0.44 39.33
N VAL A 22 -8.20 -0.23 38.69
CA VAL A 22 -9.43 -0.66 39.37
C VAL A 22 -9.10 -1.62 40.52
N HIS A 23 -8.20 -2.58 40.28
CA HIS A 23 -7.77 -3.53 41.30
C HIS A 23 -7.01 -2.84 42.44
N GLU A 24 -6.10 -1.91 42.13
CA GLU A 24 -5.36 -1.12 43.13
C GLU A 24 -6.31 -0.29 44.01
N THR A 25 -7.25 0.44 43.40
CA THR A 25 -8.25 1.23 44.12
C THR A 25 -9.11 0.36 45.03
N PHE A 26 -9.54 -0.81 44.55
CA PHE A 26 -10.31 -1.76 45.35
C PHE A 26 -9.53 -2.29 46.56
N MET A 27 -8.28 -2.70 46.33
CA MET A 27 -7.40 -3.21 47.37
C MET A 27 -7.15 -2.15 48.45
N ASN A 28 -6.91 -0.90 48.04
CA ASN A 28 -6.67 0.22 48.95
C ASN A 28 -7.93 0.60 49.74
N LYS A 29 -9.09 0.71 49.07
CA LYS A 29 -10.38 1.06 49.71
C LYS A 29 -10.75 0.09 50.82
N HIS A 30 -10.50 -1.21 50.61
CA HIS A 30 -10.88 -2.28 51.53
C HIS A 30 -9.71 -2.82 52.37
N GLN A 31 -8.53 -2.19 52.30
CA GLN A 31 -7.32 -2.54 53.05
C GLN A 31 -6.93 -4.02 52.92
N LEU A 32 -7.01 -4.56 51.70
CA LEU A 32 -6.77 -5.97 51.42
C LEU A 32 -5.29 -6.24 51.14
N VAL A 33 -4.80 -7.41 51.59
CA VAL A 33 -3.42 -7.88 51.30
C VAL A 33 -3.33 -8.59 49.95
N LYS A 34 -4.42 -9.22 49.50
CA LYS A 34 -4.51 -9.89 48.19
C LYS A 34 -5.90 -9.74 47.57
N LEU A 35 -5.96 -9.75 46.23
CA LEU A 35 -7.22 -9.73 45.50
C LEU A 35 -8.05 -10.99 45.82
N PRO A 36 -9.37 -10.84 46.06
CA PRO A 36 -10.27 -11.97 46.16
C PRO A 36 -10.31 -12.80 44.87
N LYS A 37 -10.78 -14.05 44.96
CA LYS A 37 -11.04 -14.88 43.77
C LYS A 37 -12.11 -14.21 42.88
N ALA A 38 -12.06 -14.47 41.58
CA ALA A 38 -12.88 -13.81 40.56
C ALA A 38 -14.38 -13.67 40.92
N LEU A 39 -15.04 -14.74 41.38
CA LEU A 39 -16.46 -14.68 41.77
C LEU A 39 -16.72 -13.64 42.87
N GLN A 40 -15.84 -13.60 43.88
CA GLN A 40 -15.93 -12.64 44.98
C GLN A 40 -15.49 -11.24 44.55
N LEU A 41 -14.38 -11.12 43.80
CA LEU A 41 -13.86 -9.83 43.36
C LEU A 41 -14.89 -9.07 42.51
N TYR A 42 -15.49 -9.75 41.54
CA TYR A 42 -16.42 -9.12 40.61
C TYR A 42 -17.88 -9.17 41.07
N GLY A 43 -18.22 -9.91 42.13
CA GLY A 43 -19.59 -9.96 42.67
C GLY A 43 -20.60 -10.66 41.74
N TYR A 44 -20.28 -11.87 41.27
CA TYR A 44 -21.21 -12.69 40.47
C TYR A 44 -21.16 -14.17 40.86
N GLY A 45 -22.24 -14.90 40.57
CA GLY A 45 -22.37 -16.31 40.96
C GLY A 45 -22.53 -16.48 42.48
N ALA A 46 -21.90 -17.50 43.06
CA ALA A 46 -21.95 -17.78 44.49
C ALA A 46 -20.91 -16.95 45.29
N TYR A 47 -21.04 -15.62 45.23
CA TYR A 47 -20.22 -14.70 46.05
C TYR A 47 -20.89 -14.41 47.39
N ASN A 48 -20.12 -13.93 48.37
CA ASN A 48 -20.63 -13.46 49.64
C ASN A 48 -20.79 -11.92 49.58
N ASP A 49 -22.03 -11.46 49.71
CA ASP A 49 -22.43 -10.05 49.68
C ASP A 49 -21.95 -9.25 50.90
N THR A 50 -21.71 -9.92 52.03
CA THR A 50 -21.13 -9.29 53.23
C THR A 50 -19.62 -9.06 53.11
N LYS A 51 -18.97 -9.52 52.04
CA LYS A 51 -17.54 -9.32 51.78
C LYS A 51 -17.32 -8.31 50.65
N PRO A 52 -16.22 -7.54 50.69
CA PRO A 52 -15.90 -6.58 49.63
C PRO A 52 -15.95 -7.20 48.23
N ASN A 53 -16.55 -6.47 47.29
CA ASN A 53 -16.63 -6.83 45.88
C ASN A 53 -16.82 -5.56 45.01
N LEU A 54 -16.33 -5.61 43.77
CA LEU A 54 -16.41 -4.49 42.82
C LEU A 54 -17.84 -4.15 42.42
N LYS A 55 -18.75 -5.13 42.42
CA LYS A 55 -20.16 -4.89 42.12
C LYS A 55 -20.75 -3.89 43.13
N GLN A 56 -20.60 -4.15 44.43
CA GLN A 56 -21.06 -3.25 45.48
C GLN A 56 -20.37 -1.89 45.40
N ASP A 57 -19.06 -1.88 45.19
CA ASP A 57 -18.29 -0.64 45.03
C ASP A 57 -18.79 0.25 43.88
N PHE A 58 -19.20 -0.35 42.76
CA PHE A 58 -19.77 0.38 41.63
C PHE A 58 -21.23 0.77 41.87
N GLU A 59 -22.02 -0.06 42.56
CA GLU A 59 -23.39 0.24 42.98
C GLU A 59 -23.43 1.38 44.01
N ASP A 60 -22.40 1.54 44.85
CA ASP A 60 -22.30 2.65 45.81
C ASP A 60 -22.01 4.00 45.13
N ILE A 61 -21.44 3.98 43.92
CA ILE A 61 -21.15 5.18 43.12
C ILE A 61 -22.31 5.51 42.18
N GLY A 62 -22.94 4.48 41.61
CA GLY A 62 -24.10 4.61 40.75
C GLY A 62 -25.43 4.59 41.51
N SER A 63 -26.54 4.73 40.78
CA SER A 63 -27.89 4.48 41.28
C SER A 63 -28.54 3.25 40.64
N GLU A 64 -27.76 2.52 39.81
CA GLU A 64 -28.25 1.43 38.96
C GLU A 64 -27.56 0.10 39.33
N PHE A 65 -28.26 -1.00 39.04
CA PHE A 65 -27.78 -2.35 39.26
C PHE A 65 -26.53 -2.68 38.42
N ILE A 66 -25.52 -3.30 39.05
CA ILE A 66 -24.29 -3.71 38.38
C ILE A 66 -24.30 -5.22 38.10
N ASN A 67 -24.11 -5.58 36.83
CA ASN A 67 -23.82 -6.95 36.45
C ASN A 67 -22.32 -7.23 36.67
N GLY A 68 -21.99 -7.78 37.83
CA GLY A 68 -20.63 -8.17 38.20
C GLY A 68 -19.91 -9.05 37.18
N LYS A 69 -20.64 -9.85 36.39
CA LYS A 69 -20.04 -10.71 35.36
C LYS A 69 -19.46 -9.90 34.18
N TYR A 70 -19.88 -8.65 33.98
CA TYR A 70 -19.46 -7.85 32.83
C TYR A 70 -17.96 -7.59 32.80
N LEU A 71 -17.41 -7.01 33.88
CA LEU A 71 -15.98 -6.68 33.94
C LEU A 71 -15.12 -7.95 33.95
N TYR A 72 -15.60 -9.01 34.61
CA TYR A 72 -15.00 -10.34 34.52
C TYR A 72 -14.92 -10.83 33.06
N ASP A 73 -16.00 -10.78 32.29
CA ASP A 73 -16.00 -11.20 30.90
C ASP A 73 -15.04 -10.36 30.02
N LYS A 74 -14.84 -9.07 30.35
CA LYS A 74 -13.86 -8.21 29.68
C LYS A 74 -12.42 -8.57 30.07
N SER A 75 -12.15 -8.80 31.36
CA SER A 75 -10.84 -9.27 31.84
C SER A 75 -10.45 -10.58 31.15
N ARG A 76 -11.40 -11.52 31.02
CA ARG A 76 -11.20 -12.77 30.30
C ARG A 76 -10.99 -12.62 28.81
N GLN A 77 -11.59 -11.62 28.17
CA GLN A 77 -11.31 -11.32 26.76
C GLN A 77 -9.86 -10.87 26.59
N PHE A 78 -9.38 -10.03 27.51
CA PHE A 78 -8.00 -9.58 27.55
C PHE A 78 -7.03 -10.74 27.80
N GLU A 79 -7.28 -11.60 28.79
CA GLU A 79 -6.45 -12.79 29.08
C GLU A 79 -6.36 -13.76 27.90
N LYS A 80 -7.40 -13.82 27.06
CA LYS A 80 -7.41 -14.60 25.81
C LYS A 80 -6.65 -13.94 24.65
N GLY A 81 -5.98 -12.81 24.88
CA GLY A 81 -5.18 -12.11 23.88
C GLY A 81 -5.98 -11.19 22.95
N LYS A 82 -7.18 -10.76 23.33
CA LYS A 82 -7.96 -9.83 22.50
C LYS A 82 -7.30 -8.44 22.50
N LEU A 83 -6.95 -7.96 21.31
CA LEU A 83 -6.20 -6.71 21.11
C LEU A 83 -7.01 -5.43 21.41
N LEU A 84 -8.33 -5.47 21.21
CA LEU A 84 -9.24 -4.35 21.45
C LEU A 84 -10.38 -4.77 22.38
N ILE A 85 -10.52 -4.06 23.49
CA ILE A 85 -11.56 -4.29 24.50
C ILE A 85 -12.56 -3.15 24.48
N LYS A 86 -13.83 -3.45 24.17
CA LYS A 86 -14.91 -2.47 24.12
C LYS A 86 -15.71 -2.46 25.41
N LEU A 87 -15.76 -1.33 26.09
CA LEU A 87 -16.66 -1.02 27.20
C LEU A 87 -17.89 -0.28 26.67
N ASN A 88 -19.08 -0.58 27.18
CA ASN A 88 -20.27 0.21 26.86
C ASN A 88 -20.25 1.53 27.65
N GLN A 89 -21.16 2.44 27.33
CA GLN A 89 -21.25 3.75 27.99
C GLN A 89 -21.34 3.62 29.51
N TYR A 90 -22.29 2.81 29.99
CA TYR A 90 -22.55 2.65 31.41
C TYR A 90 -21.32 2.20 32.22
N TYR A 91 -20.66 1.10 31.82
CA TYR A 91 -19.48 0.60 32.54
C TYR A 91 -18.26 1.49 32.35
N LYS A 92 -18.11 2.17 31.20
CA LYS A 92 -17.06 3.16 31.00
C LYS A 92 -17.20 4.28 32.04
N ASP A 93 -18.38 4.87 32.16
CA ASP A 93 -18.61 6.03 33.01
C ASP A 93 -18.42 5.65 34.49
N ILE A 94 -18.98 4.50 34.92
CA ILE A 94 -18.82 4.03 36.30
C ILE A 94 -17.38 3.68 36.66
N ILE A 95 -16.62 3.08 35.75
CA ILE A 95 -15.21 2.75 36.00
C ILE A 95 -14.39 4.04 36.09
N LEU A 96 -14.62 5.03 35.22
CA LEU A 96 -13.91 6.31 35.29
C LEU A 96 -14.22 7.06 36.57
N LEU A 97 -15.49 7.11 36.99
CA LEU A 97 -15.91 7.70 38.26
C LEU A 97 -15.27 6.98 39.45
N TYR A 98 -15.25 5.64 39.46
CA TYR A 98 -14.57 4.84 40.49
C TYR A 98 -13.08 5.15 40.59
N LEU A 99 -12.44 5.47 39.47
CA LEU A 99 -11.04 5.86 39.40
C LEU A 99 -10.80 7.36 39.64
N GLY A 100 -11.85 8.17 39.81
CA GLY A 100 -11.75 9.61 40.06
C GLY A 100 -11.50 10.48 38.81
N TYR A 101 -11.87 10.00 37.62
CA TYR A 101 -11.72 10.74 36.36
C TYR A 101 -13.09 11.15 35.80
N GLU A 102 -13.21 12.43 35.39
CA GLU A 102 -14.44 12.94 34.77
C GLU A 102 -14.65 12.40 33.35
N ASP A 103 -13.56 12.22 32.61
CA ASP A 103 -13.58 11.66 31.27
C ASP A 103 -12.34 10.80 30.99
N PHE A 104 -12.40 10.07 29.87
CA PHE A 104 -11.31 9.21 29.46
C PHE A 104 -10.06 9.99 29.01
N LYS A 105 -10.20 11.27 28.64
CA LYS A 105 -9.07 12.08 28.17
C LYS A 105 -8.14 12.39 29.34
N LEU A 106 -8.72 12.78 30.47
CA LEU A 106 -7.98 12.98 31.72
C LEU A 106 -7.30 11.70 32.20
N PHE A 107 -7.98 10.55 32.07
CA PHE A 107 -7.36 9.26 32.39
C PHE A 107 -6.16 8.95 31.50
N LEU A 108 -6.30 9.21 30.19
CA LEU A 108 -5.25 8.98 29.19
C LEU A 108 -4.04 9.89 29.42
N ASP A 109 -4.27 11.18 29.69
CA ASP A 109 -3.24 12.18 29.97
C ASP A 109 -2.47 11.86 31.27
N ALA A 110 -3.14 11.29 32.27
CA ALA A 110 -2.54 10.89 33.54
C ALA A 110 -1.71 9.60 33.46
N HIS A 111 -1.95 8.75 32.45
CA HIS A 111 -1.33 7.43 32.30
C HIS A 111 -0.61 7.27 30.97
N LYS A 112 0.23 8.25 30.62
CA LYS A 112 1.03 8.19 29.39
C LYS A 112 2.00 7.01 29.40
N THR A 113 1.85 6.17 28.39
CA THR A 113 2.73 5.03 28.07
C THR A 113 3.83 5.49 27.10
N SER A 114 4.16 4.69 26.07
CA SER A 114 4.91 5.18 24.91
C SER A 114 4.09 6.16 24.07
N ASP A 115 4.76 7.08 23.37
CA ASP A 115 4.12 8.02 22.44
C ASP A 115 3.28 7.28 21.39
N ILE A 116 3.79 6.15 20.87
CA ILE A 116 3.12 5.32 19.87
C ILE A 116 1.80 4.75 20.39
N GLU A 117 1.81 4.17 21.60
CA GLU A 117 0.59 3.56 22.15
C GLU A 117 -0.40 4.63 22.62
N TYR A 118 0.09 5.75 23.16
CA TYR A 118 -0.73 6.91 23.49
C TYR A 118 -1.44 7.44 22.25
N GLU A 119 -0.71 7.70 21.15
CA GLU A 119 -1.30 8.17 19.89
C GLU A 119 -2.34 7.18 19.35
N LYS A 120 -2.04 5.88 19.38
CA LYS A 120 -2.96 4.83 18.92
C LYS A 120 -4.25 4.78 19.74
N GLN A 121 -4.17 4.90 21.07
CA GLN A 121 -5.36 4.94 21.92
C GLN A 121 -6.13 6.27 21.79
N TYR A 122 -5.42 7.38 21.66
CA TYR A 122 -6.00 8.70 21.43
C TYR A 122 -6.78 8.72 20.12
N ASP A 123 -6.18 8.25 19.03
CA ASP A 123 -6.79 8.15 17.71
C ASP A 123 -8.03 7.26 17.71
N LEU A 124 -8.03 6.20 18.51
CA LEU A 124 -9.14 5.26 18.59
C LEU A 124 -10.39 5.85 19.27
N VAL A 125 -10.23 6.91 20.06
CA VAL A 125 -11.33 7.55 20.82
C VAL A 125 -11.66 8.93 20.27
N TYR A 126 -10.70 9.73 19.81
CA TYR A 126 -10.91 11.16 19.54
C TYR A 126 -10.77 11.57 18.07
N LYS A 127 -10.37 10.65 17.18
CA LYS A 127 -10.14 10.97 15.76
C LYS A 127 -11.42 11.28 14.95
N ASP A 128 -12.60 11.01 15.52
CA ASP A 128 -13.89 11.17 14.84
C ASP A 128 -14.64 12.48 15.18
N THR A 129 -14.05 13.43 15.94
CA THR A 129 -14.83 14.59 16.45
C THR A 129 -14.73 15.90 15.66
N GLU A 130 -13.81 16.04 14.70
CA GLU A 130 -13.75 17.23 13.81
C GLU A 130 -13.74 16.77 12.36
N ASP A 131 -14.68 17.23 11.52
CA ASP A 131 -14.72 16.92 10.09
C ASP A 131 -13.60 17.68 9.36
N ILE A 132 -12.38 17.16 9.40
CA ILE A 132 -11.24 17.76 8.72
C ILE A 132 -11.28 17.40 7.24
N THR A 133 -11.18 18.42 6.38
CA THR A 133 -11.04 18.26 4.93
C THR A 133 -9.59 18.48 4.53
N TYR A 134 -9.10 17.62 3.64
CA TYR A 134 -7.73 17.64 3.11
C TYR A 134 -7.75 17.89 1.62
N TYR A 135 -6.82 18.71 1.14
CA TYR A 135 -6.67 19.09 -0.26
C TYR A 135 -5.35 18.56 -0.79
N TYR A 136 -5.38 17.97 -2.00
CA TYR A 136 -4.20 17.46 -2.67
C TYR A 136 -4.25 17.77 -4.17
N VAL A 137 -3.09 18.00 -4.78
CA VAL A 137 -2.95 17.90 -6.23
C VAL A 137 -2.71 16.43 -6.57
N ASN A 138 -3.46 15.87 -7.52
CA ASN A 138 -3.19 14.53 -8.02
C ASN A 138 -2.41 14.57 -9.33
N TYR A 139 -1.43 13.68 -9.44
CA TYR A 139 -0.59 13.50 -10.61
C TYR A 139 -0.69 12.06 -11.09
N TYR A 140 -0.87 11.89 -12.39
CA TYR A 140 -0.87 10.58 -13.03
C TYR A 140 -0.35 10.71 -14.47
N PHE A 141 0.20 9.62 -14.99
CA PHE A 141 0.57 9.54 -16.40
C PHE A 141 -0.70 9.22 -17.17
N GLY A 142 -1.17 10.19 -17.95
CA GLY A 142 -2.45 10.17 -18.63
C GLY A 142 -2.37 9.64 -20.05
N GLU A 143 -3.36 10.01 -20.82
CA GLU A 143 -3.42 9.82 -22.25
C GLU A 143 -2.34 10.65 -22.97
N ASP A 144 -2.04 10.29 -24.22
CA ASP A 144 -1.06 10.99 -25.08
C ASP A 144 0.38 11.05 -24.55
N ASP A 145 0.77 10.10 -23.69
CA ASP A 145 2.11 10.02 -23.07
C ASP A 145 2.51 11.28 -22.28
N THR A 146 1.51 11.95 -21.68
CA THR A 146 1.70 13.17 -20.87
C THR A 146 1.40 12.94 -19.39
N ILE A 147 1.92 13.83 -18.53
CA ILE A 147 1.55 13.86 -17.12
C ILE A 147 0.39 14.84 -16.96
N LEU A 148 -0.71 14.36 -16.39
CA LEU A 148 -1.89 15.15 -16.11
C LEU A 148 -1.97 15.47 -14.62
N LYS A 149 -2.58 16.61 -14.34
CA LYS A 149 -2.88 17.08 -12.99
C LYS A 149 -4.38 17.13 -12.75
N GLY A 150 -4.72 17.20 -11.48
CA GLY A 150 -6.05 17.52 -11.06
C GLY A 150 -6.08 17.81 -9.57
N GLN A 151 -7.28 17.78 -9.02
CA GLN A 151 -7.55 18.11 -7.64
C GLN A 151 -8.10 16.88 -6.93
N THR A 152 -7.75 16.74 -5.66
CA THR A 152 -8.26 15.69 -4.80
C THR A 152 -8.67 16.28 -3.46
N ILE A 153 -9.92 16.03 -3.10
CA ILE A 153 -10.51 16.48 -1.85
C ILE A 153 -10.89 15.24 -1.05
N ILE A 154 -10.33 15.10 0.14
CA ILE A 154 -10.67 14.05 1.09
C ILE A 154 -11.40 14.69 2.27
N SER A 155 -12.62 14.26 2.54
CA SER A 155 -13.50 14.87 3.53
C SER A 155 -14.14 13.84 4.46
N ASN A 156 -14.88 14.33 5.45
CA ASN A 156 -15.62 13.53 6.43
C ASN A 156 -14.72 12.52 7.15
N ASN A 157 -13.55 12.97 7.63
CA ASN A 157 -12.58 12.11 8.30
C ASN A 157 -12.15 10.89 7.48
N TRP A 158 -11.76 11.14 6.23
CA TRP A 158 -11.31 10.10 5.30
C TRP A 158 -12.38 9.05 5.04
N LYS A 159 -13.65 9.47 4.95
CA LYS A 159 -14.75 8.61 4.50
C LYS A 159 -15.06 8.83 3.02
N THR A 160 -14.88 10.07 2.55
CA THR A 160 -15.22 10.47 1.19
C THR A 160 -14.03 11.07 0.48
N ILE A 161 -13.96 10.81 -0.83
CA ILE A 161 -12.93 11.37 -1.71
C ILE A 161 -13.56 11.79 -3.03
N GLN A 162 -13.09 12.92 -3.52
CA GLN A 162 -13.44 13.46 -4.82
C GLN A 162 -12.15 13.74 -5.60
N HIS A 163 -12.09 13.28 -6.85
CA HIS A 163 -11.12 13.73 -7.82
C HIS A 163 -11.78 14.63 -8.85
N ILE A 164 -11.05 15.66 -9.25
CA ILE A 164 -11.38 16.54 -10.37
C ILE A 164 -10.18 16.47 -11.30
N PHE A 165 -10.31 15.71 -12.38
CA PHE A 165 -9.28 15.59 -13.41
C PHE A 165 -9.35 16.81 -14.33
N ILE A 166 -8.21 17.46 -14.57
CA ILE A 166 -8.12 18.70 -15.33
C ILE A 166 -7.39 18.42 -16.64
N TYR A 167 -8.07 18.64 -17.76
CA TYR A 167 -7.54 18.46 -19.09
C TYR A 167 -7.41 19.83 -19.78
N PRO A 168 -6.18 20.32 -20.05
CA PRO A 168 -6.00 21.56 -20.81
C PRO A 168 -6.49 21.39 -22.26
N LEU A 169 -7.13 22.41 -22.80
CA LEU A 169 -7.60 22.50 -24.18
C LEU A 169 -6.77 23.51 -24.97
N ASP A 170 -6.76 23.38 -26.30
CA ASP A 170 -5.96 24.22 -27.21
C ASP A 170 -6.31 25.72 -27.13
N ASP A 171 -7.53 26.05 -26.69
CA ASP A 171 -8.01 27.43 -26.51
C ASP A 171 -7.59 28.06 -25.17
N GLY A 172 -6.79 27.34 -24.36
CA GLY A 172 -6.35 27.78 -23.05
C GLY A 172 -7.38 27.54 -21.93
N THR A 173 -8.53 26.94 -22.23
CA THR A 173 -9.51 26.53 -21.22
C THR A 173 -9.23 25.11 -20.70
N PHE A 174 -10.02 24.67 -19.71
CA PHE A 174 -9.88 23.35 -19.11
C PHE A 174 -11.20 22.58 -19.18
N ARG A 175 -11.10 21.28 -19.47
CA ARG A 175 -12.19 20.33 -19.27
C ARG A 175 -12.00 19.59 -17.95
N GLU A 176 -13.05 19.57 -17.14
CA GLU A 176 -13.03 18.91 -15.84
C GLU A 176 -13.85 17.62 -15.84
N HIS A 177 -13.28 16.55 -15.29
CA HIS A 177 -13.98 15.29 -15.08
C HIS A 177 -13.99 14.94 -13.59
N TYR A 178 -15.18 14.65 -13.07
CA TYR A 178 -15.40 14.44 -11.65
C TYR A 178 -15.54 12.96 -11.35
N SER A 179 -14.85 12.50 -10.29
CA SER A 179 -14.97 11.13 -9.80
C SER A 179 -15.12 11.13 -8.29
N ASN A 180 -16.25 10.60 -7.81
CA ASN A 180 -16.58 10.55 -6.39
C ASN A 180 -16.50 9.11 -5.89
N GLY A 181 -15.96 8.92 -4.69
CA GLY A 181 -15.82 7.60 -4.09
C GLY A 181 -15.87 7.60 -2.58
N SER A 182 -15.97 6.38 -2.05
CA SER A 182 -15.82 6.13 -0.62
C SER A 182 -14.41 5.59 -0.34
N ILE A 183 -13.86 6.01 0.80
CA ILE A 183 -12.58 5.54 1.31
C ILE A 183 -12.87 4.43 2.32
N LYS A 184 -12.18 3.30 2.15
CA LYS A 184 -12.12 2.23 3.16
C LYS A 184 -10.69 2.05 3.60
N ARG A 185 -10.41 2.34 4.87
CA ARG A 185 -9.13 2.06 5.51
C ARG A 185 -9.08 0.60 5.97
N GLN A 186 -8.06 -0.13 5.57
CA GLN A 186 -7.79 -1.50 6.00
C GLN A 186 -6.33 -1.60 6.43
N GLY A 187 -6.11 -1.56 7.76
CA GLY A 187 -4.77 -1.47 8.35
C GLY A 187 -3.99 -0.27 7.81
N ASP A 188 -2.88 -0.58 7.16
CA ASP A 188 -1.91 0.38 6.60
C ASP A 188 -2.22 0.80 5.16
N THR A 189 -3.38 0.40 4.64
CA THR A 189 -3.82 0.75 3.28
C THR A 189 -5.14 1.49 3.29
N ILE A 190 -5.29 2.32 2.27
CA ILE A 190 -6.54 2.97 1.92
C ILE A 190 -6.95 2.44 0.56
N THR A 191 -8.18 1.95 0.49
CA THR A 191 -8.81 1.52 -0.76
C THR A 191 -9.95 2.47 -1.11
N LYS A 192 -10.07 2.74 -2.39
CA LYS A 192 -11.11 3.59 -2.95
C LYS A 192 -11.75 2.88 -4.12
N LYS A 193 -13.07 2.95 -4.17
CA LYS A 193 -13.85 2.64 -5.37
C LYS A 193 -14.69 3.87 -5.70
N THR A 194 -14.58 4.36 -6.92
CA THR A 194 -15.43 5.44 -7.42
C THR A 194 -16.51 4.91 -8.30
N ASN A 195 -17.56 5.71 -8.40
CA ASN A 195 -18.57 5.56 -9.43
C ASN A 195 -18.52 6.80 -10.31
N THR A 196 -18.63 6.61 -11.61
CA THR A 196 -18.70 7.69 -12.59
C THR A 196 -20.12 7.73 -13.15
N LEU A 197 -20.71 8.92 -13.25
CA LEU A 197 -22.01 9.09 -13.88
C LEU A 197 -21.84 8.94 -15.40
N SER A 198 -22.49 7.94 -16.00
CA SER A 198 -22.53 7.74 -17.44
C SER A 198 -23.98 7.71 -17.88
N GLY A 199 -24.42 8.80 -18.55
CA GLY A 199 -25.84 9.04 -18.80
C GLY A 199 -26.62 9.21 -17.49
N GLU A 200 -27.67 8.41 -17.30
CA GLU A 200 -28.53 8.44 -16.10
C GLU A 200 -28.10 7.44 -15.01
N ARG A 201 -27.05 6.64 -15.25
CA ARG A 201 -26.63 5.58 -14.32
C ARG A 201 -25.21 5.80 -13.81
N TYR A 202 -25.01 5.50 -12.53
CA TYR A 202 -23.68 5.37 -11.96
C TYR A 202 -23.10 4.02 -12.37
N ILE A 203 -21.98 4.07 -13.10
CA ILE A 203 -21.18 2.89 -13.42
C ILE A 203 -19.97 2.85 -12.49
N ASP A 204 -19.47 1.63 -12.22
CA ASP A 204 -18.20 1.46 -11.52
C ASP A 204 -17.11 2.23 -12.28
N GLY A 205 -16.43 3.12 -11.57
CA GLY A 205 -15.38 3.98 -12.09
C GLY A 205 -13.99 3.39 -11.82
N ALA A 206 -13.15 4.19 -11.18
CA ALA A 206 -11.79 3.81 -10.83
C ALA A 206 -11.72 3.04 -9.50
N SER A 207 -10.79 2.08 -9.43
CA SER A 207 -10.37 1.44 -8.20
C SER A 207 -8.95 1.87 -7.88
N GLU A 208 -8.71 2.34 -6.66
CA GLU A 208 -7.40 2.83 -6.24
C GLU A 208 -7.01 2.24 -4.88
N ILE A 209 -5.69 2.07 -4.70
CA ILE A 209 -5.10 1.65 -3.43
C ILE A 209 -3.89 2.54 -3.12
N TYR A 210 -3.83 3.03 -1.89
CA TYR A 210 -2.75 3.86 -1.36
C TYR A 210 -2.19 3.21 -0.10
N TYR A 211 -0.86 3.11 0.00
CA TYR A 211 -0.21 2.68 1.23
C TYR A 211 0.06 3.90 2.12
N ILE A 212 -0.40 3.84 3.36
CA ILE A 212 -0.25 4.93 4.35
C ILE A 212 0.61 4.54 5.55
N GLY A 213 0.97 3.26 5.68
CA GLY A 213 1.68 2.75 6.86
C GLY A 213 0.88 2.98 8.15
N HIS A 214 1.60 3.08 9.27
CA HIS A 214 1.01 3.37 10.57
C HIS A 214 0.74 4.87 10.81
N LYS A 215 1.02 5.74 9.83
CA LYS A 215 0.91 7.19 10.01
C LYS A 215 -0.55 7.61 10.17
N SER A 216 -0.77 8.62 11.00
CA SER A 216 -2.06 9.28 11.04
C SER A 216 -2.26 10.13 9.77
N PRO A 217 -3.50 10.24 9.26
CA PRO A 217 -3.74 10.91 7.98
C PRO A 217 -3.36 12.39 7.92
N SER A 218 -3.27 13.07 9.07
CA SER A 218 -2.81 14.46 9.18
C SER A 218 -1.35 14.64 8.77
N HIS A 219 -0.50 13.60 8.91
CA HIS A 219 0.93 13.64 8.60
C HIS A 219 1.28 13.13 7.19
N LEU A 220 0.27 12.84 6.36
CA LEU A 220 0.48 12.32 5.01
C LEU A 220 0.63 13.48 4.02
N ASN A 221 1.87 13.91 3.77
CA ASN A 221 2.16 14.93 2.75
C ASN A 221 2.08 14.35 1.33
N TYR A 222 2.38 13.07 1.16
CA TYR A 222 2.31 12.37 -0.10
C TYR A 222 1.56 11.06 0.05
N LEU A 223 0.64 10.78 -0.87
CA LEU A 223 0.02 9.48 -1.04
C LEU A 223 0.45 8.91 -2.39
N ILE A 224 1.20 7.82 -2.36
CA ILE A 224 1.61 7.12 -3.58
C ILE A 224 0.75 5.86 -3.69
N GLY A 225 0.00 5.77 -4.78
CA GLY A 225 -0.97 4.71 -4.98
C GLY A 225 -0.90 4.08 -6.36
N THR A 226 -1.73 3.07 -6.54
CA THR A 226 -2.00 2.45 -7.83
C THR A 226 -3.48 2.62 -8.15
N TYR A 227 -3.78 3.01 -9.38
CA TYR A 227 -5.14 3.13 -9.89
C TYR A 227 -5.38 2.09 -10.99
N CYS A 228 -6.65 1.73 -11.16
CA CYS A 228 -7.19 0.97 -12.27
C CYS A 228 -8.49 1.64 -12.74
N THR A 229 -8.59 2.00 -14.01
CA THR A 229 -9.74 2.73 -14.58
C THR A 229 -9.88 2.45 -16.08
N PHE A 230 -10.86 3.10 -16.72
CA PHE A 230 -10.92 3.24 -18.17
C PHE A 230 -10.40 4.61 -18.60
N ASP A 231 -9.69 4.67 -19.72
CA ASP A 231 -9.29 5.93 -20.35
C ASP A 231 -10.36 6.49 -21.29
N ILE A 232 -10.10 7.66 -21.88
CA ILE A 232 -11.02 8.32 -22.82
C ILE A 232 -11.31 7.50 -24.08
N PHE A 233 -10.45 6.53 -24.40
CA PHE A 233 -10.60 5.61 -25.52
C PHE A 233 -11.24 4.28 -25.10
N THR A 234 -11.74 4.18 -23.86
CA THR A 234 -12.35 2.99 -23.26
C THR A 234 -11.40 1.80 -23.05
N ASN A 235 -10.09 2.01 -23.11
CA ASN A 235 -9.11 1.00 -22.75
C ASN A 235 -9.07 0.81 -21.23
N SER A 236 -8.90 -0.42 -20.77
CA SER A 236 -8.60 -0.66 -19.35
C SER A 236 -7.15 -0.29 -19.07
N VAL A 237 -6.94 0.55 -18.06
CA VAL A 237 -5.62 1.09 -17.74
C VAL A 237 -5.32 0.96 -16.26
N ALA A 238 -4.05 0.77 -15.94
CA ALA A 238 -3.56 0.80 -14.57
C ALA A 238 -2.25 1.58 -14.49
N GLY A 239 -2.00 2.26 -13.38
CA GLY A 239 -0.78 3.05 -13.24
C GLY A 239 -0.54 3.54 -11.83
N ARG A 240 0.56 4.27 -11.66
CA ARG A 240 0.90 4.94 -10.40
C ARG A 240 0.28 6.33 -10.36
N SER A 241 -0.36 6.68 -9.25
CA SER A 241 -0.81 8.04 -8.93
C SER A 241 -0.07 8.57 -7.72
N ILE A 242 0.14 9.89 -7.68
CA ILE A 242 0.69 10.59 -6.52
C ILE A 242 -0.26 11.71 -6.13
N LEU A 243 -0.63 11.79 -4.86
CA LEU A 243 -1.38 12.90 -4.29
C LEU A 243 -0.41 13.70 -3.40
N GLU A 244 -0.20 14.97 -3.71
CA GLU A 244 0.63 15.89 -2.92
C GLU A 244 -0.28 16.85 -2.14
N LYS A 245 -0.12 16.88 -0.82
CA LYS A 245 -0.96 17.64 0.09
C LYS A 245 -0.72 19.14 -0.05
N CYS A 246 -1.78 19.92 -0.10
CA CYS A 246 -1.77 21.38 -0.07
C CYS A 246 -2.22 21.89 1.29
N GLU A 247 -1.73 23.08 1.66
CA GLU A 247 -2.13 23.75 2.91
C GLU A 247 -3.58 24.25 2.87
N SER A 248 -4.07 24.59 1.67
CA SER A 248 -5.41 25.14 1.46
C SER A 248 -6.02 24.71 0.12
N LYS A 249 -7.33 24.93 0.00
CA LYS A 249 -8.07 24.72 -1.25
C LYS A 249 -7.56 25.63 -2.37
N GLN A 250 -7.26 26.89 -2.06
CA GLN A 250 -6.79 27.87 -3.04
C GLN A 250 -5.47 27.44 -3.67
N ILE A 251 -4.50 27.00 -2.85
CA ILE A 251 -3.20 26.51 -3.34
C ILE A 251 -3.39 25.30 -4.27
N MET A 252 -4.25 24.35 -3.88
CA MET A 252 -4.57 23.19 -4.72
C MET A 252 -5.16 23.62 -6.07
N GLU A 253 -6.10 24.57 -6.08
CA GLU A 253 -6.74 25.05 -7.30
C GLU A 253 -5.74 25.74 -8.25
N GLU A 254 -4.85 26.58 -7.72
CA GLU A 254 -3.79 27.26 -8.47
C GLU A 254 -2.77 26.26 -9.04
N GLU A 255 -2.23 25.38 -8.18
CA GLU A 255 -1.21 24.40 -8.58
C GLU A 255 -1.74 23.37 -9.57
N SER A 256 -3.00 22.96 -9.44
CA SER A 256 -3.62 22.00 -10.38
C SER A 256 -3.75 22.55 -11.81
N LYS A 257 -3.86 23.88 -11.98
CA LYS A 257 -4.01 24.56 -13.28
C LYS A 257 -2.69 25.08 -13.85
N SER A 258 -1.64 25.12 -13.05
CA SER A 258 -0.29 25.45 -13.53
C SER A 258 0.17 24.45 -14.61
N ALA A 259 0.98 24.87 -15.58
CA ALA A 259 1.58 23.93 -16.54
C ALA A 259 2.78 23.15 -15.96
N PHE A 260 3.32 23.61 -14.83
CA PHE A 260 4.53 23.02 -14.24
C PHE A 260 4.23 21.68 -13.58
N ILE A 261 5.06 20.67 -13.89
CA ILE A 261 5.09 19.38 -13.21
C ILE A 261 6.40 19.30 -12.42
N PRO A 262 6.36 19.06 -11.09
CA PRO A 262 7.59 18.90 -10.33
C PRO A 262 8.44 17.74 -10.86
N PRO A 263 9.76 17.92 -11.10
CA PRO A 263 10.59 16.87 -11.68
C PRO A 263 10.63 15.57 -10.88
N TYR A 264 10.56 15.64 -9.54
CA TYR A 264 10.53 14.47 -8.67
C TYR A 264 9.23 13.65 -8.82
N ILE A 265 8.11 14.30 -9.13
CA ILE A 265 6.85 13.61 -9.50
C ILE A 265 7.02 12.94 -10.85
N ALA A 266 7.55 13.66 -11.84
CA ALA A 266 7.71 13.14 -13.20
C ALA A 266 8.61 11.90 -13.26
N LEU A 267 9.69 11.87 -12.47
CA LEU A 267 10.58 10.71 -12.35
C LEU A 267 9.83 9.46 -11.87
N GLU A 268 8.83 9.62 -11.01
CA GLU A 268 8.13 8.50 -10.39
C GLU A 268 6.96 7.94 -11.22
N ILE A 269 6.27 8.77 -12.00
CA ILE A 269 5.04 8.36 -12.71
C ILE A 269 5.23 8.18 -14.22
N ARG A 270 6.23 8.82 -14.83
CA ARG A 270 6.42 8.76 -16.28
C ARG A 270 6.65 7.32 -16.75
N ASN A 271 5.92 6.91 -17.79
CA ASN A 271 5.98 5.55 -18.37
C ASN A 271 5.66 4.43 -17.36
N LYS A 272 4.90 4.72 -16.30
CA LYS A 272 4.39 3.71 -15.33
C LYS A 272 2.92 3.35 -15.55
N ARG A 273 2.37 3.67 -16.72
CA ARG A 273 0.99 3.33 -17.13
C ARG A 273 1.00 2.06 -17.98
N ILE A 274 0.10 1.15 -17.67
CA ILE A 274 -0.20 -0.05 -18.44
C ILE A 274 -1.53 0.19 -19.16
N VAL A 275 -1.57 -0.12 -20.45
CA VAL A 275 -2.77 0.02 -21.28
C VAL A 275 -3.14 -1.33 -21.85
N ASN A 276 -4.38 -1.74 -21.63
CA ASN A 276 -4.97 -2.89 -22.29
C ASN A 276 -6.00 -2.40 -23.32
N ASN A 277 -5.68 -2.57 -24.59
CA ASN A 277 -6.52 -2.12 -25.69
C ASN A 277 -7.91 -2.75 -25.59
N SER A 278 -8.95 -1.97 -25.86
CA SER A 278 -10.35 -2.39 -25.86
C SER A 278 -10.71 -3.24 -27.09
N ILE A 279 -9.93 -4.29 -27.35
CA ILE A 279 -10.10 -5.21 -28.49
C ILE A 279 -10.38 -6.61 -27.94
N VAL A 280 -11.49 -7.21 -28.37
CA VAL A 280 -11.79 -8.61 -28.09
C VAL A 280 -11.15 -9.47 -29.17
N ALA A 281 -9.98 -10.04 -28.86
CA ALA A 281 -9.25 -10.91 -29.76
C ALA A 281 -10.05 -12.19 -30.07
N ARG A 282 -10.18 -12.53 -31.37
CA ARG A 282 -10.87 -13.75 -31.82
C ARG A 282 -9.94 -14.96 -31.91
N ASN A 283 -8.65 -14.74 -32.01
CA ASN A 283 -7.62 -15.76 -32.04
C ASN A 283 -6.31 -15.24 -31.42
N ALA A 284 -5.35 -16.12 -31.18
CA ALA A 284 -4.10 -15.79 -30.49
C ALA A 284 -3.24 -14.72 -31.20
N LEU A 285 -3.34 -14.60 -32.53
CA LEU A 285 -2.58 -13.63 -33.32
C LEU A 285 -3.08 -12.19 -33.10
N GLU A 286 -4.31 -12.02 -32.61
CA GLU A 286 -4.92 -10.73 -32.31
C GLU A 286 -4.65 -10.25 -30.88
N LEU A 287 -4.05 -11.10 -30.02
CA LEU A 287 -3.73 -10.72 -28.63
C LEU A 287 -2.72 -9.56 -28.55
N SER A 288 -1.83 -9.45 -29.53
CA SER A 288 -0.81 -8.42 -29.60
C SER A 288 -0.25 -8.29 -31.01
N ASN A 289 0.24 -7.10 -31.37
CA ASN A 289 1.06 -6.91 -32.58
C ASN A 289 2.36 -7.75 -32.58
N LYS A 290 2.75 -8.32 -31.43
CA LYS A 290 3.89 -9.24 -31.29
C LYS A 290 3.50 -10.72 -31.47
N SER A 291 2.22 -11.08 -31.40
CA SER A 291 1.76 -12.47 -31.48
C SER A 291 2.18 -13.23 -32.75
N PRO A 292 2.29 -12.61 -33.95
CA PRO A 292 2.81 -13.31 -35.13
C PRO A 292 4.23 -13.88 -34.97
N TYR A 293 5.00 -13.42 -33.98
CA TYR A 293 6.34 -13.90 -33.67
C TYR A 293 6.37 -14.92 -32.52
N ALA A 294 5.21 -15.41 -32.07
CA ALA A 294 5.11 -16.34 -30.94
C ALA A 294 5.85 -17.66 -31.19
N SER A 295 5.84 -18.17 -32.42
CA SER A 295 6.59 -19.39 -32.78
C SER A 295 8.10 -19.22 -32.57
N LEU A 296 8.63 -18.02 -32.82
CA LEU A 296 10.02 -17.68 -32.58
C LEU A 296 10.30 -17.46 -31.10
N TYR A 297 9.39 -16.79 -30.40
CA TYR A 297 9.47 -16.58 -28.95
C TYR A 297 9.53 -17.92 -28.21
N GLY A 298 8.75 -18.91 -28.64
CA GLY A 298 8.77 -20.27 -28.09
C GLY A 298 10.11 -20.98 -28.22
N LYS A 299 10.93 -20.60 -29.20
CA LYS A 299 12.27 -21.16 -29.39
C LYS A 299 13.34 -20.49 -28.54
N LEU A 300 13.02 -19.45 -27.76
CA LEU A 300 13.99 -18.78 -26.89
C LEU A 300 14.40 -19.65 -25.70
N ALA A 301 13.58 -20.63 -25.32
CA ALA A 301 13.89 -21.53 -24.21
C ALA A 301 15.09 -22.42 -24.55
N GLY A 302 16.17 -22.26 -23.79
CA GLY A 302 17.42 -22.98 -23.98
C GLY A 302 18.51 -22.46 -23.06
N THR A 303 19.71 -22.98 -23.25
CA THR A 303 20.92 -22.53 -22.54
C THR A 303 21.71 -21.58 -23.43
N TYR A 304 22.06 -20.42 -22.88
CA TYR A 304 22.86 -19.39 -23.51
C TYR A 304 24.20 -19.32 -22.81
N ASP A 305 25.27 -19.38 -23.58
CA ASP A 305 26.64 -19.22 -23.13
C ASP A 305 27.24 -18.04 -23.92
N LEU A 306 27.36 -16.89 -23.26
CA LEU A 306 27.78 -15.64 -23.84
C LEU A 306 29.25 -15.39 -23.50
N THR A 307 30.04 -15.02 -24.50
CA THR A 307 31.39 -14.48 -24.31
C THR A 307 31.40 -13.03 -24.77
N PHE A 308 31.53 -12.09 -23.83
CA PHE A 308 31.68 -10.67 -24.10
C PHE A 308 33.12 -10.38 -24.51
N ASN A 309 33.31 -9.69 -25.63
CA ASN A 309 34.60 -9.21 -26.09
C ASN A 309 34.63 -7.69 -25.92
N PHE A 310 35.51 -7.22 -25.03
CA PHE A 310 35.72 -5.79 -24.80
C PHE A 310 36.84 -5.29 -25.71
N ASP A 311 36.80 -4.00 -26.06
CA ASP A 311 37.81 -3.37 -26.91
C ASP A 311 39.23 -3.44 -26.34
N THR A 312 39.35 -3.58 -25.01
CA THR A 312 40.63 -3.76 -24.30
C THR A 312 41.25 -5.15 -24.50
N GLY A 313 40.56 -6.06 -25.18
CA GLY A 313 40.94 -7.47 -25.31
C GLY A 313 40.55 -8.33 -24.11
N PHE A 314 40.00 -7.73 -23.04
CA PHE A 314 39.39 -8.46 -21.93
C PHE A 314 38.17 -9.25 -22.42
N LYS A 315 37.96 -10.43 -21.84
CA LYS A 315 36.81 -11.28 -22.13
C LYS A 315 36.13 -11.68 -20.83
N GLU A 316 34.80 -11.67 -20.85
CA GLU A 316 33.97 -12.09 -19.73
C GLU A 316 32.94 -13.08 -20.22
N THR A 317 32.55 -14.03 -19.37
CA THR A 317 31.57 -15.06 -19.75
C THR A 317 30.33 -15.04 -18.88
N LEU A 318 29.16 -15.17 -19.50
CA LEU A 318 27.89 -15.31 -18.81
C LEU A 318 27.10 -16.48 -19.38
N LYS A 319 26.76 -17.41 -18.51
CA LYS A 319 25.94 -18.56 -18.83
C LYS A 319 24.63 -18.48 -18.07
N PHE A 320 23.52 -18.66 -18.78
CA PHE A 320 22.19 -18.70 -18.20
C PHE A 320 21.27 -19.61 -19.00
N LYS A 321 20.13 -19.97 -18.41
CA LYS A 321 19.11 -20.82 -19.02
C LYS A 321 17.76 -20.14 -18.96
N ILE A 322 17.01 -20.21 -20.06
CA ILE A 322 15.59 -19.86 -20.11
C ILE A 322 14.78 -21.15 -20.03
N LEU A 323 13.92 -21.27 -19.02
CA LEU A 323 13.07 -22.44 -18.84
C LEU A 323 11.92 -22.48 -19.86
N PRO A 324 11.60 -23.64 -20.46
CA PRO A 324 10.53 -23.76 -21.45
C PRO A 324 9.12 -23.69 -20.84
N THR A 325 8.99 -23.94 -19.54
CA THR A 325 7.70 -24.03 -18.85
C THR A 325 7.16 -22.69 -18.40
N ASN A 326 8.04 -21.76 -17.99
CA ASN A 326 7.65 -20.48 -17.40
C ASN A 326 8.51 -19.30 -17.89
N TYR A 327 9.46 -19.53 -18.81
CA TYR A 327 10.38 -18.52 -19.35
C TYR A 327 11.26 -17.82 -18.30
N GLN A 328 11.39 -18.39 -17.11
CA GLN A 328 12.28 -17.89 -16.08
C GLN A 328 13.74 -18.00 -16.53
N ILE A 329 14.52 -16.96 -16.27
CA ILE A 329 15.98 -16.95 -16.44
C ILE A 329 16.64 -17.48 -15.18
N ILE A 330 17.52 -18.47 -15.35
CA ILE A 330 18.35 -19.04 -14.29
C ILE A 330 19.80 -18.81 -14.66
N THR A 331 20.54 -18.08 -13.82
CA THR A 331 21.98 -17.90 -13.99
C THR A 331 22.72 -19.21 -13.69
N LEU A 332 23.66 -19.57 -14.55
CA LEU A 332 24.49 -20.77 -14.43
C LEU A 332 25.97 -20.43 -14.18
N THR A 333 26.39 -19.18 -14.38
CA THR A 333 27.71 -18.70 -13.98
C THR A 333 27.81 -18.64 -12.45
N GLU A 334 28.89 -19.18 -11.90
CA GLU A 334 29.15 -19.17 -10.46
C GLU A 334 29.35 -17.74 -9.93
N ASN A 335 28.86 -17.45 -8.73
CA ASN A 335 29.01 -16.15 -8.06
C ASN A 335 28.44 -14.94 -8.85
N VAL A 336 27.57 -15.19 -9.82
CA VAL A 336 26.84 -14.16 -10.58
C VAL A 336 25.35 -14.39 -10.43
N TYR A 337 24.61 -13.33 -10.14
CA TYR A 337 23.15 -13.34 -10.07
C TYR A 337 22.57 -12.27 -10.97
N ILE A 338 21.55 -12.62 -11.76
CA ILE A 338 20.80 -11.64 -12.56
C ILE A 338 19.66 -11.12 -11.67
N GLU A 339 19.79 -9.91 -11.13
CA GLU A 339 18.81 -9.30 -10.23
C GLU A 339 17.57 -8.81 -10.96
N LYS A 340 17.78 -8.30 -12.18
CA LYS A 340 16.72 -7.75 -13.02
C LYS A 340 16.93 -8.26 -14.42
N ASP A 341 15.97 -9.03 -14.90
CA ASP A 341 15.94 -9.47 -16.29
C ASP A 341 14.73 -8.92 -17.03
N ARG A 342 14.96 -8.62 -18.30
CA ARG A 342 13.91 -8.41 -19.29
C ARG A 342 14.44 -8.88 -20.63
N PHE A 343 13.62 -9.58 -21.38
CA PHE A 343 13.95 -9.88 -22.77
C PHE A 343 12.75 -9.66 -23.68
N GLU A 344 13.02 -9.18 -24.88
CA GLU A 344 11.99 -8.94 -25.88
C GLU A 344 12.50 -9.19 -27.29
N LEU A 345 11.58 -9.61 -28.15
CA LEU A 345 11.78 -9.65 -29.60
C LEU A 345 11.50 -8.25 -30.17
N ILE A 346 12.48 -7.66 -30.82
CA ILE A 346 12.38 -6.35 -31.49
C ILE A 346 12.53 -6.50 -33.00
N ASN A 347 12.25 -5.41 -33.72
CA ASN A 347 12.35 -5.34 -35.18
C ASN A 347 11.67 -6.53 -35.88
N LYS A 348 10.37 -6.71 -35.64
CA LYS A 348 9.56 -7.80 -36.22
C LYS A 348 10.15 -9.19 -35.93
N GLY A 349 10.64 -9.40 -34.71
CA GLY A 349 11.23 -10.66 -34.28
C GLY A 349 12.59 -11.00 -34.88
N SER A 350 13.27 -10.07 -35.56
CA SER A 350 14.59 -10.35 -36.14
C SER A 350 15.74 -10.25 -35.13
N VAL A 351 15.51 -9.60 -33.98
CA VAL A 351 16.52 -9.37 -32.95
C VAL A 351 15.93 -9.68 -31.58
N ILE A 352 16.70 -10.40 -30.77
CA ILE A 352 16.45 -10.57 -29.33
C ILE A 352 17.22 -9.47 -28.62
N ASN A 353 16.53 -8.76 -27.74
CA ASN A 353 17.16 -7.84 -26.81
C ASN A 353 17.05 -8.39 -25.39
N PHE A 354 18.18 -8.74 -24.78
CA PHE A 354 18.26 -9.00 -23.34
C PHE A 354 18.69 -7.73 -22.62
N ARG A 355 18.07 -7.44 -21.48
CA ARG A 355 18.47 -6.38 -20.55
C ARG A 355 18.66 -7.00 -19.18
N PHE A 356 19.91 -7.03 -18.72
CA PHE A 356 20.26 -7.62 -17.44
C PHE A 356 20.89 -6.58 -16.53
N GLY A 357 20.51 -6.63 -15.25
CA GLY A 357 21.26 -6.06 -14.15
C GLY A 357 21.83 -7.20 -13.31
N PHE A 358 23.12 -7.12 -13.00
CA PHE A 358 23.85 -8.18 -12.30
C PHE A 358 24.20 -7.78 -10.87
N SER A 359 24.45 -8.80 -10.06
CA SER A 359 25.09 -8.72 -8.75
C SER A 359 26.08 -9.88 -8.63
N GLY A 360 27.19 -9.66 -7.92
CA GLY A 360 28.27 -10.64 -7.76
C GLY A 360 29.53 -10.33 -8.57
N ILE A 361 30.31 -11.37 -8.86
CA ILE A 361 31.67 -11.26 -9.45
C ILE A 361 31.57 -11.35 -10.98
N ILE A 362 31.23 -10.25 -11.63
CA ILE A 362 31.21 -10.09 -13.09
C ILE A 362 31.61 -8.66 -13.43
N ALA A 363 32.33 -8.41 -14.52
CA ALA A 363 32.77 -7.05 -14.89
C ALA A 363 31.62 -6.07 -15.25
N LEU A 364 30.39 -6.55 -15.39
CA LEU A 364 29.23 -5.79 -15.87
C LEU A 364 28.25 -5.54 -14.72
N GLU A 365 27.82 -4.28 -14.51
CA GLU A 365 26.69 -3.99 -13.62
C GLU A 365 25.37 -4.13 -14.37
N ARG A 366 25.29 -3.54 -15.58
CA ARG A 366 24.08 -3.55 -16.41
C ARG A 366 24.43 -3.69 -17.88
N VAL A 367 23.69 -4.51 -18.60
CA VAL A 367 23.96 -4.74 -20.03
C VAL A 367 22.67 -4.88 -20.84
N ASN A 368 22.69 -4.29 -22.03
CA ASN A 368 21.76 -4.54 -23.12
C ASN A 368 22.48 -5.35 -24.19
N ILE A 369 21.95 -6.52 -24.53
CA ILE A 369 22.54 -7.48 -25.47
C ILE A 369 21.59 -7.57 -26.67
N TYR A 370 22.14 -7.55 -27.88
CA TYR A 370 21.39 -7.62 -29.13
C TYR A 370 21.92 -8.76 -29.99
N ILE A 371 21.06 -9.73 -30.29
CA ILE A 371 21.43 -10.94 -31.04
C ILE A 371 20.39 -11.16 -32.15
N LYS A 372 20.84 -11.47 -33.37
CA LYS A 372 19.94 -11.81 -34.49
C LYS A 372 19.28 -13.16 -34.22
N THR A 373 18.00 -13.32 -34.57
CA THR A 373 17.24 -14.55 -34.25
C THR A 373 17.47 -15.72 -35.21
N TYR A 374 18.37 -15.60 -36.19
CA TYR A 374 18.58 -16.62 -37.23
C TYR A 374 18.94 -18.00 -36.66
N PHE A 375 19.72 -18.05 -35.59
CA PHE A 375 20.10 -19.32 -34.93
C PHE A 375 18.94 -20.10 -34.33
N LEU A 376 17.81 -19.45 -34.04
CA LEU A 376 16.61 -20.12 -33.57
C LEU A 376 15.92 -20.94 -34.68
N LYS A 377 16.28 -20.72 -35.95
CA LYS A 377 15.71 -21.47 -37.07
C LYS A 377 16.53 -22.72 -37.41
N ASP A 378 17.85 -22.56 -37.46
CA ASP A 378 18.75 -23.55 -38.10
C ASP A 378 19.67 -24.28 -37.10
N ALA A 379 19.45 -24.10 -35.78
CA ALA A 379 20.02 -24.88 -34.67
C ALA A 379 21.54 -25.15 -34.75
N SER A 380 22.32 -24.26 -35.36
CA SER A 380 23.76 -24.48 -35.49
C SER A 380 24.56 -23.19 -35.60
N GLY A 381 25.71 -23.19 -34.92
CA GLY A 381 26.74 -22.15 -34.99
C GLY A 381 26.71 -21.14 -33.85
N ALA A 382 27.91 -20.76 -33.41
CA ALA A 382 28.12 -19.60 -32.56
C ALA A 382 27.60 -18.34 -33.28
N GLN A 383 26.88 -17.49 -32.56
CA GLN A 383 26.30 -16.28 -33.13
C GLN A 383 26.97 -15.04 -32.61
N GLU A 384 27.23 -14.11 -33.52
CA GLU A 384 27.68 -12.80 -33.13
C GLU A 384 26.50 -11.92 -32.69
N GLY A 385 26.74 -11.19 -31.61
CA GLY A 385 25.87 -10.14 -31.12
C GLY A 385 26.68 -8.92 -30.74
N VAL A 386 25.97 -7.89 -30.31
CA VAL A 386 26.58 -6.66 -29.77
C VAL A 386 25.97 -6.35 -28.42
N PHE A 387 26.72 -5.69 -27.56
CA PHE A 387 26.23 -5.23 -26.27
C PHE A 387 26.61 -3.78 -26.00
N SER A 388 25.82 -3.14 -25.13
CA SER A 388 26.15 -1.86 -24.51
C SER A 388 25.70 -1.88 -23.05
N GLY A 389 26.45 -1.24 -22.17
CA GLY A 389 26.23 -1.38 -20.73
C GLY A 389 27.04 -0.43 -19.87
N ILE A 390 27.02 -0.75 -18.58
CA ILE A 390 27.76 -0.09 -17.51
C ILE A 390 28.57 -1.16 -16.78
N ASP A 391 29.86 -0.92 -16.57
CA ASP A 391 30.71 -1.81 -15.77
C ASP A 391 30.59 -1.52 -14.27
N ASN A 392 31.27 -2.32 -13.43
CA ASN A 392 31.23 -2.15 -11.98
C ASN A 392 31.86 -0.84 -11.47
N GLU A 393 32.60 -0.13 -12.32
CA GLU A 393 33.20 1.17 -12.02
C GLU A 393 32.31 2.33 -12.53
N ASN A 394 31.07 2.06 -12.93
CA ASN A 394 30.13 3.02 -13.52
C ASN A 394 30.60 3.62 -14.87
N ARG A 395 31.47 2.94 -15.60
CA ARG A 395 31.92 3.38 -16.93
C ARG A 395 31.00 2.82 -18.01
N LEU A 396 30.75 3.64 -19.04
CA LEU A 396 30.03 3.20 -20.23
C LEU A 396 30.91 2.27 -21.06
N ILE A 397 30.36 1.12 -21.42
CA ILE A 397 31.05 0.09 -22.17
C ILE A 397 30.18 -0.43 -23.31
N ASN A 398 30.81 -0.89 -24.38
CA ASN A 398 30.17 -1.57 -25.48
C ASN A 398 31.16 -2.55 -26.12
N GLY A 399 30.67 -3.44 -26.96
CA GLY A 399 31.51 -4.40 -27.65
C GLY A 399 30.71 -5.45 -28.41
N THR A 400 31.43 -6.46 -28.89
CA THR A 400 30.84 -7.63 -29.54
C THR A 400 30.74 -8.78 -28.57
N LEU A 401 29.88 -9.73 -28.87
CA LEU A 401 29.78 -10.95 -28.08
C LEU A 401 29.53 -12.15 -28.98
N VAL A 402 29.92 -13.31 -28.49
CA VAL A 402 29.64 -14.59 -29.12
C VAL A 402 28.65 -15.35 -28.25
N VAL A 403 27.59 -15.88 -28.87
CA VAL A 403 26.54 -16.65 -28.22
C VAL A 403 26.65 -18.10 -28.69
N ASN A 404 26.85 -19.01 -27.75
CA ASN A 404 26.60 -20.43 -27.99
C ASN A 404 25.24 -20.77 -27.40
N TYR A 405 24.30 -21.13 -28.26
CA TYR A 405 22.94 -21.46 -27.89
C TYR A 405 22.70 -22.96 -28.01
N THR A 406 22.15 -23.55 -26.95
CA THR A 406 21.67 -24.94 -26.95
C THR A 406 20.17 -24.94 -26.66
N GLN A 407 19.37 -25.32 -27.64
CA GLN A 407 17.93 -25.45 -27.45
C GLN A 407 17.61 -26.57 -26.45
N ASN A 408 16.63 -26.35 -25.58
CA ASN A 408 16.17 -27.35 -24.61
C ASN A 408 15.48 -28.55 -25.27
#